data_AF-A0A6G1R6R1-F1
#
_entry.id   AF-A0A6G1R6R1-F1
#
_cell.length_a   1.000
_cell.length_b   1.000
_cell.length_c   1.000
_cell.angle_alpha   90.00
_cell.angle_beta   90.00
_cell.angle_gamma   90.00
#
_symmetry.space_group_name_H-M   'P 1'
#
loop_
_entity.id
_entity.type
_entity.pdbx_description
1 polymer ?
#
loop_
_entity_poly.entity_id
_entity_poly.type
_entity_poly.pdbx_seq_one_letter_code
_entity_poly.pdbx_strand_id
1 'polypeptide(L)'
;FLFRTDTHSEKLRWISALAPPQGEVDFLEFPDAPQVQCIKTYKARENDELALEKADIVMVTQNSNDGWMEGVKLSDRERGWFPSEYVEHISSKQARQKNLKEEQRV
;
A
#
# COMPACT_ATOMS: atom_id res chain seq x y z
N PHE A 1 -5.75 31.86 -7.91
CA PHE A 1 -6.52 30.60 -7.97
C PHE A 1 -5.88 29.65 -6.97
N LEU A 2 -6.52 29.49 -5.81
CA LEU A 2 -5.97 28.85 -4.61
C LEU A 2 -6.79 27.58 -4.34
N PHE A 3 -6.33 26.44 -4.81
CA PHE A 3 -6.64 25.16 -4.17
C PHE A 3 -5.32 24.62 -3.63
N ARG A 4 -4.91 25.18 -2.49
CA ARG A 4 -3.99 24.49 -1.59
C ARG A 4 -4.84 23.47 -0.86
N THR A 5 -4.85 22.24 -1.34
CA THR A 5 -5.18 21.13 -0.46
C THR A 5 -3.94 20.94 0.44
N ASP A 6 -4.17 21.01 1.75
CA ASP A 6 -3.19 20.75 2.80
C ASP A 6 -3.55 19.40 3.42
N THR A 7 -3.76 18.38 2.57
CA THR A 7 -4.12 17.05 3.07
C THR A 7 -2.90 16.38 3.67
N HIS A 8 -3.14 15.55 4.70
CA HIS A 8 -2.05 14.81 5.33
C HIS A 8 -1.35 13.89 4.31
N SER A 9 -2.10 13.36 3.35
CA SER A 9 -1.56 12.60 2.22
C SER A 9 -0.66 13.40 1.31
N GLU A 10 -1.01 14.62 0.92
CA GLU A 10 -0.08 15.50 0.20
C GLU A 10 1.18 15.71 1.02
N LYS A 11 1.03 15.86 2.35
CA LYS A 11 2.18 16.04 3.24
C LYS A 11 3.13 14.84 3.20
N LEU A 12 2.56 13.65 3.22
CA LEU A 12 3.30 12.40 3.22
C LEU A 12 3.86 12.06 1.84
N ARG A 13 3.16 12.42 0.76
CA ARG A 13 3.63 12.29 -0.63
C ARG A 13 4.90 13.10 -0.89
N TRP A 14 5.00 14.35 -0.41
CA TRP A 14 6.25 15.10 -0.58
C TRP A 14 7.40 14.55 0.27
N ILE A 15 7.12 14.06 1.49
CA ILE A 15 8.15 13.42 2.32
C ILE A 15 8.65 12.13 1.64
N SER A 16 7.74 11.33 1.09
CA SER A 16 8.04 10.11 0.35
C SER A 16 8.87 10.38 -0.92
N ALA A 17 8.53 11.45 -1.65
CA ALA A 17 9.26 11.87 -2.85
C ALA A 17 10.68 12.40 -2.57
N LEU A 18 10.92 12.93 -1.37
CA LEU A 18 12.25 13.40 -0.93
C LEU A 18 13.08 12.29 -0.27
N ALA A 19 12.46 11.19 0.13
CA ALA A 19 13.20 10.04 0.64
C ALA A 19 14.08 9.48 -0.48
N PRO A 20 15.30 8.98 -0.17
CA PRO A 20 16.07 8.25 -1.15
C PRO A 20 15.20 7.14 -1.74
N PRO A 21 15.33 6.80 -3.03
CA PRO A 21 14.56 5.72 -3.64
C PRO A 21 14.80 4.47 -2.79
N GLN A 22 13.81 4.13 -1.98
CA GLN A 22 13.83 2.90 -1.21
C GLN A 22 13.73 1.83 -2.29
N GLY A 23 14.82 1.10 -2.51
CA GLY A 23 14.82 -0.07 -3.37
C GLY A 23 13.70 -1.03 -2.95
N GLU A 24 13.35 -1.98 -3.83
CA GLU A 24 12.31 -2.99 -3.59
C GLU A 24 12.20 -3.33 -2.11
N VAL A 25 11.05 -3.03 -1.50
CA VAL A 25 10.82 -3.35 -0.09
C VAL A 25 11.00 -4.85 0.07
N ASP A 26 12.00 -5.23 0.87
CA ASP A 26 12.18 -6.62 1.22
C ASP A 26 11.13 -6.99 2.26
N PHE A 27 10.02 -7.54 1.77
CA PHE A 27 8.90 -7.99 2.59
C PHE A 27 9.31 -9.01 3.66
N LEU A 28 10.49 -9.64 3.53
CA LEU A 28 11.04 -10.57 4.50
C LEU A 28 11.69 -9.87 5.70
N GLU A 29 12.10 -8.61 5.56
CA GLU A 29 12.64 -7.83 6.68
C GLU A 29 11.55 -7.38 7.64
N PHE A 30 10.29 -7.31 7.18
CA PHE A 30 9.15 -6.84 7.97
C PHE A 30 7.98 -7.84 8.02
N PRO A 31 8.18 -9.05 8.59
CA PRO A 31 7.14 -10.08 8.65
C PRO A 31 5.94 -9.69 9.53
N ASP A 32 6.13 -8.73 10.44
CA ASP A 32 5.09 -8.18 11.30
C ASP A 32 4.41 -6.93 10.73
N ALA A 33 4.80 -6.49 9.52
CA ALA A 33 4.15 -5.35 8.87
C ALA A 33 2.65 -5.62 8.65
N PRO A 34 1.80 -4.61 8.86
CA PRO A 34 0.37 -4.73 8.59
C PRO A 34 0.14 -5.03 7.10
N GLN A 35 -0.64 -6.07 6.83
CA GLN A 35 -1.11 -6.40 5.49
C GLN A 35 -2.59 -6.08 5.37
N VAL A 36 -2.99 -5.63 4.19
CA VAL A 36 -4.38 -5.42 3.82
C VAL A 36 -4.69 -6.21 2.57
N GLN A 37 -5.92 -6.72 2.50
CA GLN A 37 -6.44 -7.39 1.32
C GLN A 37 -7.39 -6.44 0.61
N CYS A 38 -7.21 -6.25 -0.69
CA CYS A 38 -8.14 -5.52 -1.52
C CYS A 38 -9.48 -6.26 -1.62
N ILE A 39 -10.56 -5.61 -1.19
CA ILE A 39 -11.91 -6.16 -1.25
C ILE A 39 -12.69 -5.65 -2.47
N LYS A 40 -12.22 -4.53 -3.08
CA LYS A 40 -12.83 -3.86 -4.23
C LYS A 40 -11.75 -3.37 -5.18
N THR A 41 -11.90 -3.64 -6.48
CA THR A 41 -10.97 -3.14 -7.50
C THR A 41 -10.89 -1.60 -7.46
N TYR A 42 -9.67 -1.08 -7.37
CA TYR A 42 -9.36 0.35 -7.44
C TYR A 42 -8.50 0.63 -8.66
N LYS A 43 -8.89 1.62 -9.46
CA LYS A 43 -8.10 2.07 -10.61
C LYS A 43 -7.34 3.33 -10.23
N ALA A 44 -6.01 3.28 -10.33
CA ALA A 44 -5.15 4.44 -10.14
C ALA A 44 -5.57 5.58 -11.07
N ARG A 45 -5.72 6.77 -10.51
CA ARG A 45 -6.06 8.01 -11.21
C ARG A 45 -4.83 8.89 -11.42
N GLU A 46 -3.99 8.95 -10.41
CA GLU A 46 -2.72 9.70 -10.40
C GLU A 46 -1.53 8.74 -10.50
N ASN A 47 -0.35 9.26 -10.85
CA ASN A 47 0.86 8.44 -11.06
C ASN A 47 1.44 7.85 -9.76
N ASP A 48 1.08 8.43 -8.63
CA ASP A 48 1.48 7.98 -7.30
C ASP A 48 0.43 7.06 -6.65
N GLU A 49 -0.68 6.76 -7.35
CA GLU A 49 -1.71 5.85 -6.89
C GLU A 49 -1.43 4.41 -7.33
N LEU A 50 -1.73 3.45 -6.44
CA LEU A 50 -1.59 2.02 -6.69
C LEU A 50 -2.91 1.45 -7.20
N ALA A 51 -2.90 0.86 -8.40
CA ALA A 51 -4.04 0.12 -8.90
C ALA A 51 -4.16 -1.20 -8.14
N LEU A 52 -5.36 -1.53 -7.66
CA LEU A 52 -5.64 -2.74 -6.89
C LEU A 52 -6.73 -3.58 -7.54
N GLU A 53 -6.54 -4.89 -7.55
CA GLU A 53 -7.54 -5.87 -7.94
C GLU A 53 -8.10 -6.61 -6.72
N LYS A 54 -9.28 -7.21 -6.88
CA LYS A 54 -9.92 -7.93 -5.78
C LYS A 54 -9.05 -9.11 -5.36
N ALA A 55 -8.83 -9.22 -4.05
CA ALA A 55 -7.93 -10.16 -3.38
C ALA A 55 -6.43 -9.88 -3.50
N ASP A 56 -6.02 -8.75 -4.08
CA ASP A 56 -4.63 -8.30 -3.99
C ASP A 56 -4.23 -8.10 -2.54
N ILE A 57 -3.02 -8.55 -2.20
CA ILE A 57 -2.45 -8.34 -0.87
C ILE A 57 -1.44 -7.20 -0.98
N VAL A 58 -1.60 -6.22 -0.09
CA VAL A 58 -0.73 -5.05 -0.03
C VAL A 58 -0.12 -4.97 1.36
N MET A 59 1.19 -4.77 1.43
CA MET A 59 1.87 -4.45 2.67
C MET A 59 1.78 -2.95 2.90
N VAL A 60 1.19 -2.54 4.03
CA VAL A 60 1.01 -1.12 4.34
C VAL A 60 2.32 -0.55 4.88
N THR A 61 2.86 0.44 4.19
CA THR A 61 4.06 1.18 4.61
C THR A 61 3.69 2.42 5.40
N GLN A 62 2.59 3.08 5.03
CA GLN A 62 2.15 4.31 5.66
C GLN A 62 0.63 4.45 5.64
N ASN A 63 0.07 5.08 6.67
CA ASN A 63 -1.33 5.47 6.70
C ASN A 63 -1.44 7.00 6.83
N SER A 64 -2.43 7.56 6.15
CA SER A 64 -2.85 8.94 6.33
C SER A 64 -4.16 9.00 7.10
N ASN A 65 -4.30 10.02 7.94
CA ASN A 65 -5.52 10.25 8.72
C ASN A 65 -6.72 10.72 7.88
N ASP A 66 -6.54 10.94 6.57
CA ASP A 66 -7.58 11.34 5.62
C ASP A 66 -8.17 10.16 4.82
N GLY A 67 -7.85 8.92 5.23
CA GLY A 67 -8.41 7.71 4.64
C GLY A 67 -7.61 7.14 3.47
N TRP A 68 -6.41 7.67 3.21
CA TRP A 68 -5.46 7.07 2.27
C TRP A 68 -4.42 6.23 2.99
N MET A 69 -3.95 5.20 2.30
CA MET A 69 -2.83 4.37 2.74
C MET A 69 -1.84 4.23 1.61
N GLU A 70 -0.56 4.26 1.97
CA GLU A 70 0.52 3.91 1.07
C GLU A 70 0.96 2.49 1.41
N GLY A 71 1.22 1.73 0.37
CA GLY A 71 1.72 0.37 0.52
C GLY A 71 2.32 -0.15 -0.75
N VAL A 72 2.81 -1.37 -0.67
CA VAL A 72 3.43 -2.08 -1.78
C VAL A 72 2.67 -3.37 -2.00
N LYS A 73 2.18 -3.57 -3.23
CA LYS A 73 1.47 -4.77 -3.59
C LYS A 73 2.45 -5.94 -3.63
N LEU A 74 2.04 -7.08 -3.09
CA LEU A 74 2.92 -8.25 -3.03
C LEU A 74 3.17 -8.85 -4.41
N SER A 75 2.20 -8.82 -5.32
CA SER A 75 2.24 -9.53 -6.61
C SER A 75 3.14 -8.92 -7.70
N ASP A 76 3.20 -7.60 -7.79
CA ASP A 76 4.00 -6.86 -8.80
C ASP A 76 5.05 -5.95 -8.15
N ARG A 77 5.08 -5.89 -6.82
CA ARG A 77 5.93 -5.01 -6.01
C ARG A 77 5.75 -3.52 -6.33
N GLU A 78 4.62 -3.14 -6.93
CA GLU A 78 4.30 -1.74 -7.17
C GLU A 78 3.94 -1.05 -5.86
N ARG A 79 4.51 0.14 -5.66
CA ARG A 79 4.23 1.02 -4.54
C ARG A 79 3.32 2.14 -4.97
N GLY A 80 2.36 2.48 -4.12
CA GLY A 80 1.58 3.69 -4.29
C GLY A 80 0.49 3.86 -3.25
N TRP A 81 -0.30 4.91 -3.46
CA TRP A 81 -1.38 5.33 -2.59
C TRP A 81 -2.71 4.72 -3.03
N PHE A 82 -3.50 4.28 -2.06
CA PHE A 82 -4.84 3.75 -2.29
C PHE A 82 -5.78 4.12 -1.14
N PRO A 83 -7.08 4.25 -1.41
CA PRO A 83 -8.07 4.52 -0.38
C PRO A 83 -8.27 3.31 0.54
N SER A 84 -8.34 3.55 1.85
CA SER A 84 -8.55 2.52 2.86
C SER A 84 -9.92 1.83 2.74
N GLU A 85 -10.92 2.50 2.16
CA GLU A 85 -12.27 1.95 1.95
C GLU A 85 -12.31 0.75 0.99
N TYR A 86 -11.26 0.59 0.17
CA TYR A 86 -11.19 -0.46 -0.85
C TYR A 86 -10.44 -1.70 -0.36
N VAL A 87 -9.91 -1.66 0.85
CA VAL A 87 -9.10 -2.72 1.44
C VAL A 87 -9.57 -3.08 2.85
N GLU A 88 -9.20 -4.27 3.32
CA GLU A 88 -9.51 -4.76 4.66
C GLU A 88 -8.25 -5.28 5.35
N HIS A 89 -8.07 -5.00 6.64
CA HIS A 89 -6.89 -5.41 7.39
C HIS A 89 -6.85 -6.93 7.64
N ILE A 90 -5.72 -7.54 7.30
CA ILE A 90 -5.46 -8.96 7.55
C ILE A 90 -4.93 -9.13 8.98
N SER A 91 -5.84 -9.35 9.92
CA SER A 91 -5.49 -9.60 11.33
C SER A 91 -4.87 -10.99 11.56
N SER A 92 -5.20 -11.98 10.73
CA SER A 92 -4.75 -13.36 10.87
C SER A 92 -3.27 -13.55 10.53
N LYS A 93 -2.46 -13.95 11.51
CA LYS A 93 -1.03 -14.31 11.31
C LYS A 93 -0.86 -15.42 10.28
N GLN A 94 -1.75 -16.42 10.27
CA GLN A 94 -1.68 -17.52 9.31
C GLN A 94 -1.91 -17.02 7.88
N ALA A 95 -2.87 -16.10 7.69
CA ALA A 95 -3.11 -15.49 6.38
C ALA A 95 -1.89 -14.68 5.92
N ARG A 96 -1.29 -13.86 6.80
CA ARG A 96 -0.07 -13.10 6.46
C ARG A 96 1.10 -13.99 6.03
N GLN A 97 1.33 -15.10 6.74
CA GLN A 97 2.36 -16.08 6.37
C GLN A 97 2.02 -16.84 5.08
N LYS A 98 0.74 -17.14 4.84
CA LYS A 98 0.30 -17.80 3.62
C LYS A 98 0.56 -16.91 2.41
N ASN A 99 0.21 -15.62 2.49
CA ASN A 99 0.43 -14.65 1.43
C ASN A 99 1.92 -14.52 1.06
N LEU A 100 2.80 -14.44 2.05
CA LEU A 100 4.26 -14.41 1.84
C LEU A 100 4.79 -15.69 1.16
N LYS A 101 4.22 -16.85 1.48
CA LYS A 101 4.59 -18.14 0.86
C LYS A 101 4.02 -18.30 -0.55
N GLU A 102 2.83 -17.78 -0.80
CA GLU A 102 2.19 -17.84 -2.12
C GLU A 102 2.97 -17.01 -3.14
N GLU A 103 3.45 -15.83 -2.74
CA GLU A 103 4.29 -14.98 -3.60
C GLU A 103 5.63 -15.64 -3.96
N GLN A 104 6.26 -16.38 -3.05
CA GLN A 104 7.51 -17.09 -3.32
C GLN A 104 7.38 -18.28 -4.29
N ARG A 105 6.15 -18.67 -4.64
CA ARG A 105 5.87 -19.88 -5.42
C ARG A 105 5.54 -19.60 -6.89
N VAL A 106 5.35 -18.34 -7.27
CA VAL A 106 5.14 -17.89 -8.65
C VAL A 106 6.50 -17.64 -9.31
#